data_AF-Q93N61-F1
#
_entry.id   AF-Q93N61-F1
#
_cell.length_a   1.000
_cell.length_b   1.000
_cell.length_c   1.000
_cell.angle_alpha   90.00
_cell.angle_beta   90.00
_cell.angle_gamma   90.00
#
_symmetry.space_group_name_H-M   'P 1'
#
loop_
_entity.id
_entity.type
_entity.pdbx_description
1 polymer ?
#
loop_
_entity_poly.entity_id
_entity_poly.type
_entity_poly.pdbx_seq_one_letter_code
_entity_poly.pdbx_strand_id
1 'polypeptide(L)'
;MYFDGPRDYGYGGYRYDGRWVPVAKDMVDHFGLKAGDRVLDIGCAKGFLVKDFMKACPGLEAYGIDISEYALMNCEPEVVGRLHLGNADHLPFPDNSFDAVISLNTVHNLPRERVIIALREIQRVSGGKAYIQVDSYHTPEQKSLFEDWVLTAEFHDYPEGWIKVFEEAGYTGDYNWTLV
;
A
#
# COMPACT_ATOMS: atom_id res chain seq x y z
N MET A 1 10.04 14.71 11.26
CA MET A 1 9.21 14.80 10.03
C MET A 1 9.09 13.38 9.50
N TYR A 2 7.86 12.87 9.31
CA TYR A 2 7.57 11.44 9.02
C TYR A 2 8.45 10.85 7.91
N PHE A 3 8.70 11.61 6.83
CA PHE A 3 9.51 11.14 5.70
C PHE A 3 11.01 11.42 5.86
N ASP A 4 11.41 12.68 6.11
CA ASP A 4 12.81 13.10 5.95
C ASP A 4 13.59 13.27 7.27
N GLY A 5 12.97 13.03 8.42
CA GLY A 5 13.66 13.05 9.71
C GLY A 5 14.62 11.87 9.90
N PRO A 6 15.47 11.89 10.94
CA PRO A 6 16.19 10.69 11.37
C PRO A 6 15.19 9.63 11.86
N ARG A 7 15.52 8.34 11.69
CA ARG A 7 14.63 7.22 12.00
C ARG A 7 14.66 6.82 13.49
N ASP A 8 14.94 7.78 14.36
CA ASP A 8 15.22 7.54 15.78
C ASP A 8 13.95 7.13 16.57
N TYR A 9 12.76 7.38 16.00
CA TYR A 9 11.46 7.12 16.63
C TYR A 9 10.47 6.45 15.65
N GLY A 10 10.95 5.48 14.86
CA GLY A 10 10.13 4.66 13.96
C GLY A 10 10.10 5.13 12.50
N TYR A 11 9.77 6.40 12.25
CA TYR A 11 9.64 6.98 10.91
C TYR A 11 10.78 7.95 10.59
N GLY A 12 11.19 8.00 9.33
CA GLY A 12 12.26 8.86 8.84
C GLY A 12 13.20 8.18 7.85
N GLY A 13 14.03 8.98 7.19
CA GLY A 13 15.02 8.51 6.21
C GLY A 13 14.39 7.90 4.94
N TYR A 14 13.16 8.27 4.60
CA TYR A 14 12.45 7.76 3.43
C TYR A 14 12.99 8.40 2.14
N ARG A 15 14.01 7.74 1.58
CA ARG A 15 14.70 8.09 0.33
C ARG A 15 14.68 6.91 -0.63
N TYR A 16 14.82 7.19 -1.92
CA TYR A 16 14.95 6.15 -2.91
C TYR A 16 16.29 5.43 -2.74
N ASP A 17 16.24 4.10 -2.59
CA ASP A 17 17.42 3.23 -2.49
C ASP A 17 17.25 1.91 -3.27
N GLY A 18 16.21 1.82 -4.12
CA GLY A 18 15.95 0.65 -4.95
C GLY A 18 15.38 -0.57 -4.22
N ARG A 19 15.01 -0.45 -2.94
CA ARG A 19 14.44 -1.59 -2.18
C ARG A 19 13.15 -2.16 -2.76
N TRP A 20 12.42 -1.38 -3.56
CA TRP A 20 11.14 -1.78 -4.15
C TRP A 20 11.29 -2.46 -5.52
N VAL A 21 12.48 -2.46 -6.12
CA VAL A 21 12.76 -3.15 -7.39
C VAL A 21 12.40 -4.64 -7.36
N PRO A 22 12.87 -5.45 -6.38
CA PRO A 22 12.49 -6.86 -6.32
C PRO A 22 10.98 -7.03 -6.09
N VAL A 23 10.38 -6.21 -5.23
CA VAL A 23 8.93 -6.25 -4.95
C VAL A 23 8.11 -5.98 -6.21
N ALA A 24 8.48 -4.93 -6.97
CA ALA A 24 7.82 -4.61 -8.23
C ALA A 24 7.90 -5.77 -9.23
N LYS A 25 9.08 -6.40 -9.35
CA LYS A 25 9.27 -7.56 -10.22
C LYS A 25 8.40 -8.74 -9.80
N ASP A 26 8.40 -9.07 -8.51
CA ASP A 26 7.62 -10.20 -8.00
C ASP A 26 6.11 -9.98 -8.20
N MET A 27 5.62 -8.75 -7.99
CA MET A 27 4.21 -8.40 -8.23
C MET A 27 3.83 -8.41 -9.71
N VAL A 28 4.73 -7.94 -10.59
CA VAL A 28 4.54 -8.05 -12.05
C VAL A 28 4.44 -9.51 -12.47
N ASP A 29 5.35 -10.36 -11.99
CA ASP A 29 5.37 -11.79 -12.31
C ASP A 29 4.14 -12.51 -11.74
N HIS A 30 3.76 -12.22 -10.49
CA HIS A 30 2.63 -12.84 -9.79
C HIS A 30 1.29 -12.55 -10.45
N PHE A 31 1.04 -11.28 -10.81
CA PHE A 31 -0.21 -10.88 -11.47
C PHE A 31 -0.17 -11.05 -12.99
N GLY A 32 0.98 -11.42 -13.56
CA GLY A 32 1.18 -11.57 -15.00
C GLY A 32 1.01 -10.25 -15.76
N LEU A 33 1.44 -9.14 -15.16
CA LEU A 33 1.29 -7.80 -15.70
C LEU A 33 2.18 -7.58 -16.92
N LYS A 34 1.66 -6.88 -17.92
CA LYS A 34 2.35 -6.60 -19.19
C LYS A 34 2.18 -5.14 -19.60
N ALA A 35 2.89 -4.75 -20.66
CA ALA A 35 2.74 -3.42 -21.24
C ALA A 35 1.27 -3.12 -21.61
N GLY A 36 0.81 -1.93 -21.23
CA GLY A 36 -0.58 -1.50 -21.39
C GLY A 36 -1.50 -1.81 -20.20
N ASP A 37 -1.12 -2.74 -19.32
CA ASP A 37 -1.88 -2.98 -18.09
C ASP A 37 -1.69 -1.82 -17.09
N ARG A 38 -2.64 -1.67 -16.17
CA ARG A 38 -2.67 -0.61 -15.17
C ARG A 38 -2.48 -1.17 -13.77
N VAL A 39 -1.55 -0.59 -13.01
CA VAL A 39 -1.32 -0.93 -11.60
C VAL A 39 -1.47 0.30 -10.72
N LEU A 40 -2.15 0.15 -9.58
CA LEU A 40 -2.28 1.18 -8.55
C LEU A 40 -1.54 0.78 -7.28
N ASP A 41 -0.71 1.68 -6.76
CA ASP A 41 -0.11 1.60 -5.43
C ASP A 41 -0.84 2.52 -4.44
N ILE A 42 -1.43 1.96 -3.38
CA ILE A 42 -2.19 2.69 -2.36
C ILE A 42 -1.32 2.93 -1.12
N GLY A 43 -1.19 4.20 -0.74
CA GLY A 43 -0.16 4.65 0.21
C GLY A 43 1.22 4.73 -0.44
N CYS A 44 1.26 5.22 -1.69
CA CYS A 44 2.47 5.20 -2.51
C CYS A 44 3.59 6.13 -2.00
N ALA A 45 3.32 6.97 -1.01
CA ALA A 45 4.24 7.97 -0.47
C ALA A 45 4.91 8.79 -1.58
N LYS A 46 6.25 8.70 -1.70
CA LYS A 46 7.04 9.41 -2.73
C LYS A 46 7.04 8.70 -4.09
N GLY A 47 6.22 7.67 -4.27
CA GLY A 47 6.04 6.92 -5.53
C GLY A 47 7.20 6.00 -5.90
N PHE A 48 7.99 5.52 -4.93
CA PHE A 48 9.16 4.68 -5.22
C PHE A 48 8.77 3.33 -5.83
N LEU A 49 7.71 2.70 -5.34
CA LEU A 49 7.22 1.45 -5.91
C LEU A 49 6.59 1.67 -7.29
N VAL A 50 5.86 2.78 -7.49
CA VAL A 50 5.37 3.21 -8.82
C VAL A 50 6.51 3.34 -9.83
N LYS A 51 7.61 4.00 -9.44
CA LYS A 51 8.84 4.11 -10.25
C LYS A 51 9.41 2.75 -10.60
N ASP A 52 9.47 1.84 -9.62
CA ASP A 52 10.06 0.53 -9.82
C ASP A 52 9.15 -0.41 -10.64
N PHE A 53 7.83 -0.26 -10.60
CA PHE A 53 6.90 -0.92 -11.54
C PHE A 53 7.17 -0.54 -12.99
N MET A 54 7.35 0.75 -13.27
CA MET A 54 7.68 1.24 -14.62
C MET A 54 9.01 0.68 -15.13
N LYS A 55 9.97 0.41 -14.23
CA LYS A 55 11.26 -0.22 -14.57
C LYS A 55 11.13 -1.73 -14.78
N ALA A 56 10.36 -2.40 -13.92
CA ALA A 56 10.19 -3.85 -13.95
C ALA A 56 9.47 -4.32 -15.23
N CYS A 57 8.48 -3.54 -15.70
CA CYS A 57 7.74 -3.84 -16.92
C CYS A 57 7.63 -2.60 -17.82
N PRO A 58 8.52 -2.44 -18.82
CA PRO A 58 8.44 -1.32 -19.75
C PRO A 58 7.08 -1.27 -20.46
N GLY A 59 6.40 -0.12 -20.36
CA GLY A 59 5.06 0.08 -20.91
C GLY A 59 3.92 -0.21 -19.95
N LEU A 60 4.19 -0.66 -18.72
CA LEU A 60 3.19 -0.75 -17.66
C LEU A 60 2.73 0.66 -17.23
N GLU A 61 1.42 0.86 -17.12
CA GLU A 61 0.84 2.11 -16.65
C GLU A 61 0.70 2.07 -15.12
N ALA A 62 1.78 2.45 -14.41
CA ALA A 62 1.78 2.51 -12.95
C ALA A 62 1.32 3.89 -12.43
N TYR A 63 0.49 3.85 -11.39
CA TYR A 63 -0.07 5.01 -10.68
C TYR A 63 0.02 4.81 -9.17
N GLY A 64 -0.03 5.90 -8.42
CA GLY A 64 -0.06 5.87 -6.97
C GLY A 64 -1.10 6.81 -6.37
N ILE A 65 -1.61 6.49 -5.19
CA ILE A 65 -2.44 7.39 -4.39
C ILE A 65 -1.91 7.47 -2.96
N ASP A 66 -1.84 8.67 -2.40
CA ASP A 66 -1.41 8.89 -1.01
C ASP A 66 -2.12 10.12 -0.43
N ILE A 67 -2.31 10.15 0.90
CA ILE A 67 -2.93 11.27 1.61
C ILE A 67 -1.93 12.43 1.85
N SER A 68 -0.64 12.13 1.79
CA SER A 68 0.44 13.07 2.07
C SER A 68 0.76 13.93 0.85
N GLU A 69 0.19 15.13 0.80
CA GLU A 69 0.58 16.15 -0.19
C GLU A 69 2.09 16.38 -0.19
N TYR A 70 2.71 16.38 0.99
CA TYR A 70 4.17 16.50 1.12
C TYR A 70 4.91 15.39 0.37
N ALA A 71 4.48 14.13 0.48
CA ALA A 71 5.15 13.02 -0.18
C ALA A 71 5.03 13.15 -1.72
N LEU A 72 3.87 13.57 -2.20
CA LEU A 72 3.64 13.79 -3.63
C LEU A 72 4.46 14.97 -4.18
N MET A 73 4.60 16.05 -3.41
CA MET A 73 5.45 17.20 -3.78
C MET A 73 6.95 16.87 -3.78
N ASN A 74 7.35 15.82 -3.07
CA ASN A 74 8.74 15.36 -2.96
C ASN A 74 8.94 13.98 -3.59
N CYS A 75 8.12 13.63 -4.59
CA CYS A 75 8.26 12.38 -5.32
C CYS A 75 9.43 12.41 -6.30
N GLU A 76 9.81 11.24 -6.82
CA GLU A 76 10.85 11.14 -7.84
C GLU A 76 10.37 11.79 -9.17
N PRO A 77 11.26 12.44 -9.93
CA PRO A 77 10.88 13.11 -11.18
C PRO A 77 10.14 12.21 -12.18
N GLU A 78 10.48 10.92 -12.23
CA GLU A 78 9.91 9.96 -13.17
C GLU A 78 8.43 9.62 -12.90
N VAL A 79 7.91 9.89 -11.70
CA VAL A 79 6.53 9.60 -11.32
C VAL A 79 5.64 10.84 -11.23
N VAL A 80 6.19 12.01 -11.53
CA VAL A 80 5.40 13.26 -11.61
C VAL A 80 4.25 13.09 -12.60
N GLY A 81 3.03 13.42 -12.16
CA GLY A 81 1.81 13.24 -12.95
C GLY A 81 1.18 11.85 -12.87
N ARG A 82 1.79 10.90 -12.15
CA ARG A 82 1.26 9.54 -11.92
C ARG A 82 0.72 9.32 -10.50
N LEU A 83 1.01 10.25 -9.59
CA LEU A 83 0.59 10.16 -8.20
C LEU A 83 -0.61 11.09 -7.95
N HIS A 84 -1.58 10.59 -7.20
CA HIS A 84 -2.83 11.26 -6.89
C HIS A 84 -2.94 11.54 -5.39
N LEU A 85 -3.37 12.74 -5.02
CA LEU A 85 -3.72 13.06 -3.64
C LEU A 85 -5.10 12.48 -3.34
N GLY A 86 -5.21 11.65 -2.31
CA GLY A 86 -6.49 11.11 -1.88
C GLY A 86 -6.40 10.06 -0.79
N ASN A 87 -7.55 9.54 -0.37
CA ASN A 87 -7.63 8.54 0.70
C ASN A 87 -7.98 7.17 0.13
N ALA A 88 -7.44 6.11 0.73
CA ALA A 88 -7.68 4.72 0.33
C ALA A 88 -9.15 4.31 0.47
N ASP A 89 -9.92 4.96 1.35
CA ASP A 89 -11.34 4.65 1.57
C ASP A 89 -12.30 5.40 0.63
N HIS A 90 -11.80 6.28 -0.24
CA HIS A 90 -12.59 6.97 -1.25
C HIS A 90 -11.73 7.16 -2.51
N LEU A 91 -11.58 6.09 -3.29
CA LEU A 91 -10.70 6.09 -4.44
C LEU A 91 -11.37 6.83 -5.62
N PRO A 92 -10.72 7.84 -6.22
CA PRO A 92 -11.28 8.64 -7.31
C PRO A 92 -11.18 7.93 -8.68
N PHE A 93 -11.31 6.61 -8.68
CA PHE A 93 -11.13 5.77 -9.86
C PHE A 93 -12.39 4.95 -10.16
N PRO A 94 -12.72 4.70 -11.44
CA PRO A 94 -13.84 3.86 -11.83
C PRO A 94 -13.68 2.40 -11.38
N ASP A 95 -14.78 1.66 -11.40
CA ASP A 95 -14.79 0.22 -11.16
C ASP A 95 -13.92 -0.50 -12.20
N ASN A 96 -13.16 -1.50 -11.78
CA ASN A 96 -12.30 -2.32 -12.64
C ASN A 96 -11.34 -1.50 -13.53
N SER A 97 -10.83 -0.37 -13.04
CA SER A 97 -9.94 0.51 -13.80
C SER A 97 -8.47 0.09 -13.74
N PHE A 98 -8.11 -0.84 -12.86
CA PHE A 98 -6.75 -1.37 -12.69
C PHE A 98 -6.73 -2.89 -12.83
N ASP A 99 -5.70 -3.39 -13.48
CA ASP A 99 -5.44 -4.83 -13.64
C ASP A 99 -4.82 -5.46 -12.38
N ALA A 100 -4.18 -4.63 -11.54
CA ALA A 100 -3.77 -5.00 -10.18
C ALA A 100 -3.75 -3.78 -9.24
N VAL A 101 -4.06 -4.02 -7.96
CA VAL A 101 -3.94 -3.00 -6.89
C VAL A 101 -3.06 -3.53 -5.78
N ILE A 102 -2.08 -2.74 -5.36
CA ILE A 102 -1.13 -3.07 -4.31
C ILE A 102 -1.29 -2.05 -3.18
N SER A 103 -1.29 -2.52 -1.93
CA SER A 103 -1.28 -1.66 -0.75
C SER A 103 -0.36 -2.26 0.31
N LEU A 104 0.83 -1.68 0.50
CA LEU A 104 1.82 -2.20 1.43
C LEU A 104 1.92 -1.32 2.67
N ASN A 105 1.55 -1.88 3.83
CA ASN A 105 1.64 -1.23 5.14
C ASN A 105 0.93 0.15 5.19
N THR A 106 -0.25 0.24 4.57
CA THR A 106 -1.03 1.48 4.45
C THR A 106 -2.34 1.41 5.21
N VAL A 107 -3.20 0.42 4.93
CA VAL A 107 -4.60 0.44 5.35
C VAL A 107 -4.80 0.37 6.87
N HIS A 108 -3.86 -0.18 7.63
CA HIS A 108 -3.91 -0.20 9.10
C HIS A 108 -3.81 1.19 9.74
N ASN A 109 -3.42 2.22 8.97
CA ASN A 109 -3.43 3.62 9.42
C ASN A 109 -4.84 4.23 9.41
N LEU A 110 -5.87 3.47 9.02
CA LEU A 110 -7.25 3.87 9.08
C LEU A 110 -7.94 3.23 10.29
N PRO A 111 -8.95 3.88 10.88
CA PRO A 111 -9.80 3.23 11.88
C PRO A 111 -10.59 2.09 11.22
N ARG A 112 -10.97 1.08 12.02
CA ARG A 112 -11.53 -0.20 11.54
C ARG A 112 -12.65 -0.05 10.52
N GLU A 113 -13.59 0.87 10.75
CA GLU A 113 -14.71 1.13 9.85
C GLU A 113 -14.25 1.65 8.48
N ARG A 114 -13.19 2.46 8.46
CA ARG A 114 -12.59 2.98 7.22
C ARG A 114 -11.69 1.95 6.55
N VAL A 115 -11.09 1.03 7.30
CA VAL A 115 -10.40 -0.15 6.73
C VAL A 115 -11.36 -0.97 5.87
N ILE A 116 -12.55 -1.27 6.38
CA ILE A 116 -13.56 -2.03 5.63
C ILE A 116 -13.95 -1.32 4.33
N ILE A 117 -14.11 0.01 4.39
CA ILE A 117 -14.43 0.81 3.19
C ILE A 117 -13.25 0.77 2.21
N ALA A 118 -12.01 0.97 2.66
CA ALA A 118 -10.82 0.91 1.82
C ALA A 118 -10.66 -0.46 1.14
N LEU A 119 -10.91 -1.55 1.86
CA LEU A 119 -10.88 -2.90 1.28
C LEU A 119 -11.94 -3.09 0.18
N ARG A 120 -13.14 -2.53 0.38
CA ARG A 120 -14.19 -2.53 -0.66
C ARG A 120 -13.80 -1.70 -1.88
N GLU A 121 -13.19 -0.54 -1.67
CA GLU A 121 -12.67 0.30 -2.77
C GLU A 121 -11.56 -0.40 -3.54
N ILE A 122 -10.61 -1.04 -2.84
CA ILE A 122 -9.56 -1.87 -3.44
C ILE A 122 -10.17 -2.97 -4.30
N GLN A 123 -11.14 -3.70 -3.76
CA GLN A 123 -11.87 -4.75 -4.50
C GLN A 123 -12.57 -4.18 -5.73
N ARG A 124 -13.25 -3.03 -5.59
CA ARG A 124 -14.02 -2.36 -6.66
C ARG A 124 -13.15 -1.93 -7.83
N VAL A 125 -12.00 -1.29 -7.56
CA VAL A 125 -11.16 -0.73 -8.65
C VAL A 125 -10.25 -1.79 -9.30
N SER A 126 -9.98 -2.91 -8.63
CA SER A 126 -9.16 -4.02 -9.15
C SER A 126 -9.94 -5.17 -9.78
N GLY A 127 -11.24 -5.27 -9.53
CA GLY A 127 -12.01 -6.49 -9.85
C GLY A 127 -11.52 -7.74 -9.09
N GLY A 128 -10.81 -7.55 -7.97
CA GLY A 128 -10.33 -8.61 -7.09
C GLY A 128 -8.88 -9.04 -7.28
N LYS A 129 -8.16 -8.49 -8.26
CA LYS A 129 -6.70 -8.67 -8.37
C LYS A 129 -5.99 -7.64 -7.50
N ALA A 130 -5.86 -7.96 -6.22
CA ALA A 130 -5.23 -7.08 -5.27
C ALA A 130 -4.24 -7.82 -4.36
N TYR A 131 -3.23 -7.10 -3.87
CA TYR A 131 -2.32 -7.57 -2.83
C TYR A 131 -2.26 -6.53 -1.70
N ILE A 132 -2.62 -6.93 -0.48
CA ILE A 132 -2.50 -6.09 0.70
C ILE A 132 -1.47 -6.65 1.67
N GLN A 133 -0.61 -5.79 2.22
CA GLN A 133 0.24 -6.14 3.34
C GLN A 133 -0.10 -5.22 4.51
N VAL A 134 -0.31 -5.81 5.68
CA VAL A 134 -0.62 -5.08 6.92
C VAL A 134 0.25 -5.59 8.06
N ASP A 135 0.52 -4.72 9.02
CA ASP A 135 1.24 -5.12 10.22
C ASP A 135 0.35 -5.98 11.13
N SER A 136 0.96 -6.98 11.75
CA SER A 136 0.32 -7.88 12.70
C SER A 136 1.36 -8.50 13.65
N TYR A 137 0.90 -9.34 14.56
CA TYR A 137 1.69 -9.97 15.61
C TYR A 137 1.04 -11.29 16.04
N HIS A 138 1.82 -12.22 16.60
CA HIS A 138 1.32 -13.52 17.08
C HIS A 138 1.30 -13.64 18.60
N THR A 139 2.06 -12.81 19.33
CA THR A 139 2.13 -12.87 20.79
C THR A 139 1.87 -11.51 21.44
N PRO A 140 1.48 -11.49 22.73
CA PRO A 140 1.33 -10.23 23.48
C PRO A 140 2.61 -9.39 23.53
N GLU A 141 3.79 -10.03 23.54
CA GLU A 141 5.08 -9.33 23.52
C GLU A 141 5.31 -8.63 22.18
N GLN A 142 5.02 -9.31 21.07
CA GLN A 142 5.07 -8.71 19.72
C GLN A 142 4.06 -7.58 19.58
N LYS A 143 2.86 -7.75 20.15
CA LYS A 143 1.86 -6.69 20.22
C LYS A 143 2.38 -5.45 20.95
N SER A 144 3.01 -5.64 22.12
CA SER A 144 3.58 -4.52 22.87
C SER A 144 4.67 -3.80 22.07
N LEU A 145 5.53 -4.55 21.38
CA LEU A 145 6.54 -3.95 20.48
C LEU A 145 5.88 -3.20 19.32
N PHE A 146 4.84 -3.76 18.72
CA PHE A 146 4.10 -3.09 17.67
C PHE A 146 3.53 -1.74 18.15
N GLU A 147 2.87 -1.71 19.31
CA GLU A 147 2.28 -0.50 19.90
C GLU A 147 3.34 0.58 20.24
N ASP A 148 4.57 0.15 20.56
CA ASP A 148 5.69 1.07 20.83
C ASP A 148 6.31 1.67 19.54
N TRP A 149 6.26 0.96 18.41
CA TRP A 149 7.01 1.31 17.19
C TRP A 149 6.15 1.75 16.00
N VAL A 150 4.90 1.29 15.90
CA VAL A 150 3.99 1.57 14.76
C VAL A 150 2.96 2.62 15.16
N LEU A 151 3.45 3.85 15.34
CA LEU A 151 2.71 4.94 15.96
C LEU A 151 1.51 5.47 15.14
N THR A 152 1.41 5.13 13.85
CA THR A 152 0.33 5.61 12.98
C THR A 152 -0.81 4.62 12.79
N ALA A 153 -0.67 3.38 13.26
CA ALA A 153 -1.72 2.38 13.09
C ALA A 153 -2.93 2.71 13.97
N GLU A 154 -4.07 2.99 13.34
CA GLU A 154 -5.35 3.22 14.03
C GLU A 154 -6.14 1.91 14.19
N PHE A 155 -5.93 0.94 13.31
CA PHE A 155 -6.46 -0.41 13.44
C PHE A 155 -5.37 -1.45 13.25
N HIS A 156 -5.25 -2.35 14.21
CA HIS A 156 -4.34 -3.48 14.18
C HIS A 156 -4.93 -4.64 14.98
N ASP A 157 -4.67 -5.86 14.55
CA ASP A 157 -5.09 -7.06 15.25
C ASP A 157 -4.14 -8.23 14.94
N TYR A 158 -4.33 -9.34 15.63
CA TYR A 158 -3.76 -10.63 15.27
C TYR A 158 -4.29 -11.06 13.88
N PRO A 159 -3.61 -12.01 13.18
CA PRO A 159 -4.03 -12.45 11.85
C PRO A 159 -5.50 -12.88 11.78
N GLU A 160 -6.03 -13.53 12.81
CA GLU A 160 -7.43 -13.96 12.86
C GLU A 160 -8.41 -12.78 12.90
N GLY A 161 -8.01 -11.66 13.49
CA GLY A 161 -8.78 -10.43 13.50
C GLY A 161 -8.81 -9.76 12.12
N TRP A 162 -7.64 -9.69 11.48
CA TRP A 162 -7.53 -9.20 10.10
C TRP A 162 -8.35 -10.03 9.11
N ILE A 163 -8.28 -11.36 9.21
CA ILE A 163 -9.07 -12.26 8.35
C ILE A 163 -10.57 -11.97 8.47
N LYS A 164 -11.10 -11.77 9.69
CA LYS A 164 -12.50 -11.40 9.89
C LYS A 164 -12.86 -10.07 9.23
N VAL A 165 -11.95 -9.09 9.26
CA VAL A 165 -12.16 -7.78 8.61
C VAL A 165 -12.15 -7.94 7.09
N PHE A 166 -11.28 -8.78 6.53
CA PHE A 166 -11.27 -9.08 5.09
C PHE A 166 -12.58 -9.76 4.66
N GLU A 167 -13.05 -10.74 5.43
CA GLU A 167 -14.34 -11.41 5.19
C GLU A 167 -15.52 -10.43 5.26
N GLU A 168 -15.58 -9.56 6.28
CA GLU A 168 -16.63 -8.54 6.43
C GLU A 168 -16.62 -7.50 5.29
N ALA A 169 -15.44 -7.17 4.78
CA ALA A 169 -15.28 -6.29 3.64
C ALA A 169 -15.64 -6.97 2.30
N GLY A 170 -15.69 -8.31 2.25
CA GLY A 170 -15.78 -9.06 1.00
C GLY A 170 -14.50 -8.98 0.16
N TYR A 171 -13.35 -8.80 0.81
CA TYR A 171 -12.05 -8.77 0.15
C TYR A 171 -11.63 -10.19 -0.24
N THR A 172 -11.28 -10.37 -1.52
CA THR A 172 -10.90 -11.68 -2.08
C THR A 172 -9.48 -11.71 -2.65
N GLY A 173 -8.76 -10.59 -2.57
CA GLY A 173 -7.40 -10.51 -3.08
C GLY A 173 -6.40 -11.23 -2.17
N ASP A 174 -5.14 -11.23 -2.60
CA ASP A 174 -4.03 -11.76 -1.83
C ASP A 174 -3.70 -10.84 -0.66
N TYR A 175 -3.16 -11.41 0.42
CA TYR A 175 -2.75 -10.64 1.58
C TYR A 175 -1.53 -11.26 2.26
N ASN A 176 -0.80 -10.45 3.02
CA ASN A 176 0.34 -10.88 3.83
C ASN A 176 0.51 -10.02 5.09
N TRP A 177 1.30 -10.51 6.03
CA TRP A 177 1.55 -9.87 7.32
C TRP A 177 2.99 -9.36 7.40
N THR A 178 3.16 -8.11 7.81
CA THR A 178 4.43 -7.65 8.37
C THR A 178 4.38 -7.97 9.87
N LEU A 179 5.13 -8.99 10.30
CA LEU A 179 5.14 -9.39 11.70
C LEU A 179 6.20 -8.60 12.47
N VAL A 180 5.79 -7.99 13.58
CA VAL A 180 6.70 -7.32 14.55
C VAL A 180 7.26 -8.33 15.55
#